data_AF-A0A353TF44-F1
#
_entry.id   AF-A0A353TF44-F1
#
_cell.length_a   1.000
_cell.length_b   1.000
_cell.length_c   1.000
_cell.angle_alpha   90.00
_cell.angle_beta   90.00
_cell.angle_gamma   90.00
#
_symmetry.space_group_name_H-M   'P 1'
#
loop_
_entity.id
_entity.type
_entity.pdbx_description
1 polymer ?
#
loop_
_entity_poly.entity_id
_entity_poly.type
_entity_poly.pdbx_seq_one_letter_code
_entity_poly.pdbx_strand_id
1 'polypeptide(L)'
;NKEYIRRSANLLKELVSLKSFSGEEKVRSDFLCSYLSERGVETERSGNNIIARQPHHNMAKQTLMLNSHIDSVRPAATYTFDPFNPPLSDTHIFGLGSNDAGASVVCL
;
A
#
# COMPACT_ATOMS: atom_id res chain seq x y z
N ASN A 1 -4.28 -18.93 4.73
CA ASN A 1 -5.17 -18.48 5.83
C ASN A 1 -6.11 -17.41 5.27
N LYS A 2 -7.43 -17.65 5.24
CA LYS A 2 -8.44 -16.79 4.59
C LYS A 2 -8.51 -15.38 5.19
N GLU A 3 -8.10 -15.23 6.45
CA GLU A 3 -8.16 -13.95 7.14
C GLU A 3 -7.13 -12.95 6.59
N TYR A 4 -5.89 -13.38 6.34
CA TYR A 4 -4.85 -12.50 5.77
C TYR A 4 -5.25 -12.00 4.39
N ILE A 5 -5.80 -12.87 3.54
CA ILE A 5 -6.30 -12.49 2.21
C ILE A 5 -7.37 -11.40 2.33
N ARG A 6 -8.34 -11.57 3.24
CA ARG A 6 -9.38 -10.55 3.48
C ARG A 6 -8.79 -9.23 3.98
N ARG A 7 -7.82 -9.27 4.89
CA ARG A 7 -7.16 -8.07 5.42
C ARG A 7 -6.38 -7.33 4.32
N SER A 8 -5.57 -8.04 3.53
CA SER A 8 -4.83 -7.44 2.40
C SER A 8 -5.77 -6.90 1.32
N ALA A 9 -6.85 -7.62 0.99
CA ALA A 9 -7.86 -7.15 0.04
C ALA A 9 -8.56 -5.86 0.52
N ASN A 10 -8.92 -5.78 1.81
CA ASN A 10 -9.52 -4.58 2.38
C ASN A 10 -8.51 -3.42 2.40
N LEU A 11 -7.27 -3.68 2.81
CA LEU A 11 -6.21 -2.66 2.78
C LEU A 11 -5.98 -2.14 1.36
N LEU A 12 -5.96 -3.01 0.34
CA LEU A 12 -5.79 -2.59 -1.05
C LEU A 12 -6.93 -1.66 -1.52
N LYS A 13 -8.17 -1.97 -1.14
CA LYS A 13 -9.34 -1.12 -1.46
C LYS A 13 -9.19 0.27 -0.81
N GLU A 14 -8.76 0.33 0.45
CA GLU A 14 -8.46 1.61 1.11
C GLU A 14 -7.36 2.36 0.38
N LEU A 15 -6.23 1.71 0.07
CA LEU A 15 -5.12 2.37 -0.64
C LEU A 15 -5.54 2.89 -2.02
N VAL A 16 -6.35 2.13 -2.78
CA VAL A 16 -6.89 2.55 -4.09
C VAL A 16 -7.73 3.82 -3.96
N SER A 17 -8.48 3.99 -2.88
CA SER A 17 -9.29 5.20 -2.65
C SER A 17 -8.44 6.45 -2.36
N LEU A 18 -7.21 6.26 -1.89
CA LEU A 18 -6.28 7.34 -1.58
C LEU A 18 -5.45 7.69 -2.82
N LYS A 19 -5.72 8.86 -3.40
CA LYS A 19 -4.87 9.43 -4.46
C LYS A 19 -3.44 9.56 -3.94
N SER A 20 -2.50 9.07 -4.74
CA SER A 20 -1.08 9.06 -4.41
C SER A 20 -0.31 9.17 -5.71
N PHE A 21 -0.35 10.34 -6.34
CA PHE A 21 0.44 10.55 -7.55
C PHE A 21 1.91 10.65 -7.20
N SER A 22 2.81 10.35 -8.14
CA SER A 22 4.25 10.55 -7.93
C SER A 22 4.53 12.00 -7.49
N GLY A 23 5.11 12.17 -6.30
CA GLY A 23 5.34 13.43 -5.60
C GLY A 23 4.22 13.89 -4.64
N GLU A 24 3.08 13.20 -4.60
CA GLU A 24 1.87 13.56 -3.84
C GLU A 24 1.44 12.43 -2.86
N GLU A 25 2.36 11.61 -2.37
CA GLU A 25 2.06 10.36 -1.64
C GLU A 25 1.71 10.54 -0.16
N LYS A 26 1.78 11.78 0.34
CA LYS A 26 1.72 12.08 1.79
C LYS A 26 0.52 11.42 2.47
N VAL A 27 -0.67 11.52 1.89
CA VAL A 27 -1.90 10.96 2.47
C VAL A 27 -1.83 9.43 2.60
N ARG A 28 -1.39 8.75 1.54
CA ARG A 28 -1.25 7.29 1.54
C ARG A 28 -0.14 6.84 2.48
N SER A 29 0.95 7.59 2.56
CA SER A 29 2.06 7.32 3.46
C SER A 29 1.64 7.45 4.94
N ASP A 30 0.91 8.51 5.28
CA ASP A 30 0.40 8.75 6.63
C ASP A 30 -0.59 7.66 7.05
N PHE A 31 -1.50 7.27 6.14
CA PHE A 31 -2.41 6.16 6.37
C PHE A 31 -1.69 4.84 6.68
N LEU A 32 -0.66 4.49 5.90
CA LEU A 32 0.11 3.26 6.11
C LEU A 32 0.87 3.27 7.43
N CYS A 33 1.44 4.40 7.84
CA CYS A 33 2.07 4.55 9.15
C CYS A 33 1.07 4.32 10.29
N SER A 34 -0.13 4.91 10.21
CA SER A 34 -1.18 4.66 11.20
C SER A 34 -1.61 3.19 11.21
N TYR A 35 -1.81 2.59 10.04
CA TYR A 35 -2.20 1.18 9.90
C TYR A 35 -1.17 0.22 10.55
N LEU A 36 0.13 0.50 10.36
CA LEU A 36 1.23 -0.28 10.94
C LEU A 36 1.35 -0.06 12.46
N SER A 37 1.22 1.19 12.91
CA SER A 37 1.26 1.56 14.33
C SER A 37 0.15 0.90 15.15
N GLU A 38 -1.08 0.85 14.62
CA GLU A 38 -2.21 0.13 15.22
C GLU A 38 -1.95 -1.37 15.43
N ARG A 39 -0.97 -1.93 14.72
CA ARG A 39 -0.54 -3.34 14.80
C ARG A 39 0.76 -3.52 15.58
N GLY A 40 1.25 -2.47 16.24
CA GLY A 40 2.48 -2.49 17.03
C GLY A 40 3.76 -2.52 16.18
N VAL A 41 3.69 -2.09 14.92
CA VAL A 41 4.87 -1.98 14.05
C VAL A 41 5.32 -0.52 14.02
N GLU A 42 6.52 -0.27 14.55
CA GLU A 42 7.15 1.04 14.48
C GLU A 42 7.63 1.34 13.06
N THR A 43 7.43 2.59 12.63
CA THR A 43 7.84 3.06 11.30
C THR A 43 8.73 4.29 11.41
N GLU A 44 9.83 4.28 10.66
CA GLU A 44 10.63 5.46 10.39
C GLU A 44 10.21 6.10 9.06
N ARG A 45 10.43 7.41 8.94
CA ARG A 45 10.06 8.20 7.75
C ARG A 45 11.27 8.92 7.16
N SER A 46 11.35 8.89 5.83
CA SER A 46 12.22 9.77 5.05
C SER A 46 11.40 10.37 3.89
N GLY A 47 10.88 11.58 4.12
CA GLY A 47 9.81 12.14 3.30
C GLY A 47 8.55 11.26 3.35
N ASN A 48 8.07 10.84 2.18
CA ASN A 48 6.93 9.91 2.07
C ASN A 48 7.34 8.43 2.07
N ASN A 49 8.64 8.11 2.11
CA ASN A 49 9.10 6.73 2.25
C ASN A 49 8.86 6.23 3.68
N ILE A 50 8.37 5.00 3.79
CA ILE A 50 8.10 4.32 5.05
C ILE A 50 9.11 3.19 5.20
N ILE A 51 9.77 3.15 6.36
CA ILE A 51 10.68 2.07 6.71
C ILE A 51 10.12 1.39 7.96
N ALA A 52 9.67 0.15 7.80
CA ALA A 52 9.24 -0.70 8.91
C ALA A 52 10.29 -1.79 9.12
N ARG A 53 10.78 -1.93 10.34
CA ARG A 53 11.73 -2.99 10.72
C ARG A 53 11.05 -4.01 11.61
N GLN A 54 11.41 -5.28 11.45
CA GLN A 54 10.94 -6.30 12.37
C GLN A 54 11.49 -6.02 13.80
N PRO A 55 10.70 -6.20 14.87
CA PRO A 55 11.06 -5.76 16.23
C PRO A 55 12.38 -6.34 16.79
N HIS A 56 12.88 -7.45 16.24
CA HIS A 56 14.08 -8.16 16.69
C HIS A 56 15.20 -8.14 15.65
N HIS A 57 15.34 -7.03 14.91
CA HIS A 57 16.40 -6.88 13.90
C HIS A 57 17.80 -7.08 14.54
N ASN A 58 18.62 -7.91 13.93
CA ASN A 58 19.98 -8.19 14.37
C ASN A 58 20.97 -7.83 13.27
N MET A 59 21.79 -6.81 13.52
CA MET A 59 22.78 -6.30 12.56
C MET A 59 23.87 -7.32 12.19
N ALA A 60 24.06 -8.38 12.98
CA ALA A 60 25.00 -9.47 12.67
C ALA A 60 24.43 -10.51 11.69
N LYS A 61 23.14 -10.41 11.32
CA LYS A 61 22.48 -11.32 10.37
C LYS A 61 22.27 -10.62 9.02
N GLN A 62 22.10 -11.42 7.97
CA GLN A 62 21.67 -10.91 6.66
C GLN A 62 20.29 -10.25 6.77
N THR A 63 20.11 -9.15 6.06
CA THR A 63 18.85 -8.40 6.00
C THR A 63 18.13 -8.71 4.70
N LEU A 64 16.90 -9.21 4.79
CA LEU A 64 15.99 -9.27 3.65
C LEU A 64 15.18 -7.96 3.62
N MET A 65 15.30 -7.21 2.53
CA MET A 65 14.51 -6.00 2.30
C MET A 65 13.37 -6.32 1.36
N LEU A 66 12.14 -6.10 1.84
CA LEU A 66 10.94 -6.10 1.02
C LEU A 66 10.67 -4.65 0.62
N ASN A 67 10.63 -4.38 -0.68
CA ASN A 67 10.54 -3.03 -1.20
C ASN A 67 9.46 -2.92 -2.28
N SER A 68 8.66 -1.86 -2.22
CA SER A 68 7.64 -1.49 -3.20
C SER A 68 7.50 0.03 -3.20
N HIS A 69 6.75 0.56 -4.16
CA HIS A 69 6.37 1.97 -4.20
C HIS A 69 4.91 2.16 -3.81
N ILE A 70 4.56 3.37 -3.36
CA ILE A 70 3.19 3.73 -2.92
C ILE A 70 2.59 4.83 -3.79
N ASP A 71 3.34 5.39 -4.73
CA ASP A 71 2.81 6.32 -5.70
C ASP A 71 2.07 5.59 -6.83
N SER A 72 1.54 6.37 -7.76
CA SER A 72 0.86 5.90 -8.94
C SER A 72 0.97 6.97 -10.00
N VAL A 73 0.93 6.55 -11.26
CA VAL A 73 0.80 7.47 -12.38
C VAL A 73 -0.55 8.18 -12.34
N ARG A 74 -0.73 9.22 -13.17
CA ARG A 74 -2.06 9.80 -13.39
C ARG A 74 -2.93 8.81 -14.20
N PRO A 75 -4.25 8.75 -13.96
CA PRO A 75 -5.11 7.83 -14.71
C PRO A 75 -5.12 8.20 -16.20
N ALA A 76 -5.10 7.18 -17.06
CA ALA A 76 -5.26 7.37 -18.48
C ALA A 76 -6.69 7.84 -18.81
N ALA A 77 -6.84 8.61 -19.90
CA ALA A 77 -8.15 9.05 -20.38
C ALA A 77 -9.10 7.90 -20.77
N THR A 78 -8.58 6.68 -20.92
CA THR A 78 -9.32 5.47 -21.28
C THR A 78 -9.95 4.75 -20.09
N TYR A 79 -9.79 5.25 -18.86
CA TYR A 79 -10.52 4.71 -17.70
C TYR A 79 -12.04 4.83 -17.93
N THR A 80 -12.75 3.71 -17.80
CA THR A 80 -14.20 3.62 -18.03
C THR A 80 -15.03 3.83 -16.75
N PHE A 81 -14.36 4.01 -15.61
CA PHE A 81 -14.94 4.24 -14.29
C PHE A 81 -13.99 5.11 -13.44
N ASP A 82 -14.46 5.61 -12.29
CA ASP A 82 -13.61 6.37 -11.37
C ASP A 82 -12.47 5.49 -10.83
N PRO A 83 -11.19 5.79 -11.16
CA PRO A 83 -10.05 5.00 -10.72
C PRO A 83 -9.87 4.93 -9.20
N PHE A 84 -10.45 5.85 -8.44
CA PHE A 84 -10.34 5.94 -6.98
C PHE A 84 -11.64 5.53 -6.27
N ASN A 85 -12.71 5.27 -7.03
CA ASN A 85 -13.96 4.70 -6.54
C ASN A 85 -14.46 3.61 -7.52
N PRO A 86 -13.72 2.50 -7.65
CA PRO A 86 -13.99 1.47 -8.63
C PRO A 86 -15.30 0.71 -8.34
N PRO A 87 -15.95 0.12 -9.36
CA PRO A 87 -17.09 -0.76 -9.17
C PRO A 87 -16.70 -2.00 -8.35
N LEU A 88 -17.66 -2.53 -7.59
CA LEU A 88 -17.49 -3.76 -6.83
C LEU A 88 -17.35 -4.97 -7.77
N SER A 89 -16.52 -5.93 -7.36
CA SER A 89 -16.35 -7.21 -8.04
C SER A 89 -16.07 -8.31 -7.03
N ASP A 90 -16.63 -9.50 -7.28
CA ASP A 90 -16.41 -10.70 -6.46
C ASP A 90 -15.05 -11.34 -6.74
N THR A 91 -14.43 -11.03 -7.89
CA THR A 91 -13.24 -11.70 -8.39
C THR A 91 -12.03 -10.78 -8.54
N HIS A 92 -12.24 -9.45 -8.59
CA HIS A 92 -11.19 -8.47 -8.85
C HIS A 92 -11.26 -7.29 -7.88
N ILE A 93 -10.12 -6.62 -7.69
CA ILE A 93 -10.05 -5.28 -7.09
C ILE A 93 -9.56 -4.36 -8.20
N PHE A 94 -10.44 -3.49 -8.68
CA PHE A 94 -10.10 -2.50 -9.71
C PHE A 94 -9.57 -1.20 -9.08
N GLY A 95 -9.11 -0.29 -9.93
CA GLY A 95 -8.67 1.04 -9.54
C GLY A 95 -7.20 1.31 -9.82
N LEU A 96 -6.84 2.58 -9.86
CA LEU A 96 -5.49 3.01 -10.22
C LEU A 96 -4.50 2.64 -9.13
N GLY A 97 -3.38 2.03 -9.55
CA GLY A 97 -2.36 1.52 -8.66
C GLY A 97 -2.74 0.24 -7.92
N SER A 98 -3.88 -0.39 -8.21
CA SER A 98 -4.26 -1.69 -7.64
C SER A 98 -3.22 -2.77 -7.94
N ASN A 99 -2.79 -2.88 -9.21
CA ASN A 99 -1.73 -3.80 -9.62
C ASN A 99 -0.32 -3.22 -9.47
N ASP A 100 -0.13 -1.95 -9.84
CA ASP A 100 1.17 -1.26 -9.84
C ASP A 100 1.19 -0.07 -8.86
N ALA A 101 1.63 -0.23 -7.61
CA ALA A 101 2.07 -1.48 -6.99
C ALA A 101 1.31 -1.82 -5.70
N GLY A 102 0.07 -1.34 -5.56
CA GLY A 102 -0.74 -1.49 -4.35
C GLY A 102 -0.89 -2.94 -3.88
N ALA A 103 -1.12 -3.89 -4.78
CA ALA A 103 -1.23 -5.31 -4.44
C ALA A 103 0.05 -5.84 -3.81
N SER A 104 1.23 -5.44 -4.31
CA SER A 104 2.51 -5.77 -3.71
C SER A 104 2.62 -5.16 -2.31
N VAL A 105 2.35 -3.86 -2.16
CA VAL A 105 2.43 -3.15 -0.86
C VAL A 105 1.66 -3.86 0.25
N VAL A 106 0.46 -4.38 -0.03
CA VAL A 106 -0.37 -5.06 0.99
C VAL A 106 -0.03 -6.53 1.25
N CYS A 107 0.91 -7.08 0.49
CA CYS A 107 1.35 -8.48 0.58
C CYS A 107 2.78 -8.65 1.10
N LEU A 108 3.56 -7.57 1.18
CA LEU A 108 4.90 -7.55 1.80
C LEU A 108 4.83 -7.60 3.32
#